data_AF-A0A9X3NQS0-F1
#
_entry.id   AF-A0A9X3NQS0-F1
#
_cell.length_a   1.000
_cell.length_b   1.000
_cell.length_c   1.000
_cell.angle_alpha   90.00
_cell.angle_beta   90.00
_cell.angle_gamma   90.00
#
_symmetry.space_group_name_H-M   'P 1'
#
loop_
_entity.id
_entity.type
_entity.pdbx_description
1 polymer ?
#
loop_
_entity_poly.entity_id
_entity_poly.type
_entity_poly.pdbx_seq_one_letter_code
_entity_poly.pdbx_strand_id
1 'polypeptide(L)' 'MEDEQAAGIAERTLQMARERLAALDNLPTSDHVAVFDELHRELSTVLNGLDQGEPRSR' A
#
# COMPACT_ATOMS: atom_id res chain seq x y z
N MET A 1 14.62 -10.40 11.26
CA MET A 1 15.28 -9.39 10.41
C MET A 1 14.57 -9.16 9.08
N GLU A 2 14.31 -10.18 8.24
CA GLU A 2 13.54 -9.99 6.99
C GLU A 2 12.07 -9.66 7.27
N ASP A 3 11.44 -10.34 8.24
CA ASP A 3 10.05 -10.06 8.65
C ASP A 3 9.85 -8.65 9.23
N GLU A 4 10.81 -8.12 9.97
CA GLU A 4 10.75 -6.75 10.52
C GLU A 4 10.89 -5.68 9.44
N GLN A 5 11.69 -5.94 8.40
CA GLN A 5 11.80 -5.04 7.25
C GLN A 5 10.52 -5.05 6.42
N ALA A 6 9.97 -6.25 6.18
CA ALA A 6 8.70 -6.45 5.52
C ALA A 6 7.55 -5.74 6.26
N ALA A 7 7.49 -5.87 7.58
CA ALA A 7 6.51 -5.17 8.43
C ALA A 7 6.67 -3.64 8.36
N GLY A 8 7.91 -3.13 8.40
CA GLY A 8 8.17 -1.69 8.29
C GLY A 8 7.77 -1.09 6.94
N ILE A 9 7.91 -1.85 5.85
CA ILE A 9 7.44 -1.45 4.52
C ILE A 9 5.91 -1.41 4.49
N ALA A 10 5.25 -2.45 5.02
CA ALA A 10 3.79 -2.53 5.06
C ALA A 10 3.17 -1.38 5.89
N GLU A 11 3.72 -1.09 7.07
CA GLU A 11 3.25 0.03 7.91
C GLU A 11 3.41 1.38 7.22
N ARG A 12 4.56 1.63 6.58
CA ARG A 12 4.78 2.89 5.87
C ARG A 12 3.81 3.06 4.71
N THR A 13 3.60 2.02 3.89
CA THR A 13 2.65 2.07 2.77
C THR A 13 1.23 2.29 3.28
N LEU A 14 0.82 1.64 4.36
CA LEU A 14 -0.50 1.83 4.95
C LEU A 14 -0.69 3.27 5.46
N GLN A 15 0.33 3.84 6.11
CA GLN A 15 0.27 5.22 6.59
C GLN A 15 0.13 6.21 5.43
N MET A 16 0.91 6.05 4.36
CA MET A 16 0.81 6.89 3.16
C MET A 16 -0.56 6.75 2.48
N ALA A 17 -1.11 5.54 2.42
CA ALA A 17 -2.44 5.31 1.87
C ALA A 17 -3.52 6.05 2.68
N ARG A 18 -3.45 6.01 4.01
CA ARG A 18 -4.38 6.74 4.89
C ARG A 18 -4.30 8.25 4.69
N GLU A 19 -3.09 8.80 4.55
CA GLU A 19 -2.89 10.23 4.30
C GLU A 19 -3.48 10.65 2.95
N ARG A 20 -3.27 9.86 1.89
CA ARG A 20 -3.86 10.09 0.57
C ARG A 20 -5.39 10.03 0.61
N LEU A 21 -5.95 9.06 1.33
CA LEU A 21 -7.40 8.95 1.53
C LEU A 21 -7.97 10.15 2.31
N ALA A 22 -7.27 10.63 3.34
CA ALA A 22 -7.69 11.82 4.09
C ALA A 22 -7.64 13.10 3.24
N ALA A 23 -6.79 13.13 2.21
CA ALA A 23 -6.72 14.26 1.28
C ALA A 23 -7.87 14.27 0.25
N LEU A 24 -8.61 13.17 0.08
CA LEU A 24 -9.71 13.06 -0.90
C LEU A 24 -10.80 14.11 -0.67
N ASP A 25 -11.08 14.46 0.59
CA ASP A 25 -12.11 15.46 0.93
C ASP A 25 -11.79 16.85 0.33
N ASN A 26 -10.53 17.10 -0.02
CA ASN A 26 -10.07 18.34 -0.65
C ASN A 26 -9.97 18.25 -2.18
N LEU A 27 -10.29 17.09 -2.77
CA LEU A 27 -10.22 16.85 -4.21
C LEU A 27 -11.62 16.78 -4.83
N PRO A 28 -11.77 17.17 -6.11
CA PRO A 28 -12.98 16.89 -6.86
C PRO A 28 -13.32 15.40 -6.85
N THR A 29 -14.61 15.06 -6.72
CA THR A 29 -15.07 13.66 -6.74
C THR A 29 -14.69 12.92 -8.02
N SER A 30 -14.51 13.63 -9.14
CA SER A 30 -14.01 13.06 -10.40
C SER A 30 -12.63 12.42 -10.25
N ASP A 31 -11.82 12.93 -9.32
CA ASP A 31 -10.42 12.54 -9.16
C ASP A 31 -10.27 11.41 -8.14
N HIS A 32 -11.32 11.13 -7.35
CA HIS A 32 -11.32 10.09 -6.33
C HIS A 32 -11.05 8.71 -6.94
N VAL A 33 -11.63 8.43 -8.11
CA VAL A 33 -11.43 7.14 -8.80
C VAL A 33 -9.96 6.92 -9.17
N ALA A 34 -9.29 7.95 -9.71
CA ALA A 34 -7.88 7.87 -10.06
C ALA A 34 -6.99 7.62 -8.83
N VAL A 35 -7.29 8.29 -7.70
CA VAL A 35 -6.60 8.08 -6.43
C VAL A 35 -6.82 6.67 -5.90
N PHE A 36 -8.05 6.14 -5.98
CA PHE A 36 -8.33 4.76 -5.57
C PHE A 36 -7.60 3.74 -6.43
N ASP A 37 -7.57 3.92 -7.75
CA ASP A 37 -6.86 3.02 -8.67
C ASP A 37 -5.35 3.00 -8.38
N GLU A 38 -4.76 4.16 -8.12
CA GLU A 38 -3.34 4.26 -7.77
C GLU A 38 -3.04 3.57 -6.43
N LEU A 39 -3.83 3.86 -5.39
CA LEU A 39 -3.69 3.23 -4.08
C LEU A 39 -3.85 1.72 -4.15
N HIS A 40 -4.84 1.23 -4.90
CA HIS A 40 -5.07 -0.20 -5.07
C HIS A 40 -3.89 -0.89 -5.74
N ARG A 41 -3.30 -0.26 -6.77
CA ARG A 41 -2.11 -0.79 -7.46
C ARG A 41 -0.88 -0.81 -6.55
N GLU A 42 -0.66 0.25 -5.78
CA GLU A 42 0.46 0.36 -4.84
C GLU A 42 0.38 -0.71 -3.74
N LEU A 43 -0.79 -0.83 -3.10
CA LEU A 43 -1.04 -1.83 -2.07
C LEU A 43 -0.93 -3.26 -2.61
N SER A 44 -1.49 -3.52 -3.80
CA SER A 44 -1.36 -4.84 -4.45
C SER A 44 0.09 -5.19 -4.74
N THR A 45 0.91 -4.21 -5.12
CA THR A 45 2.34 -4.42 -5.39
C THR A 45 3.09 -4.77 -4.11
N VAL A 46 2.82 -4.05 -3.02
CA VAL A 46 3.43 -4.34 -1.71
C VAL A 46 2.99 -5.71 -1.20
N LEU A 47 1.70 -6.03 -1.24
CA LEU A 47 1.18 -7.34 -0.82
C LEU A 47 1.81 -8.50 -1.62
N ASN A 48 1.91 -8.36 -2.95
CA ASN A 48 2.58 -9.36 -3.79
C ASN A 48 4.08 -9.49 -3.47
N GLY A 49 4.75 -8.39 -3.10
CA GLY A 49 6.15 -8.41 -2.68
C GLY A 49 6.36 -9.09 -1.32
N LEU A 50 5.41 -8.93 -0.41
CA LEU A 50 5.41 -9.60 0.90
C LEU A 50 5.15 -11.12 0.75
N ASP A 51 4.19 -11.51 -0.10
CA ASP A 51 3.89 -12.93 -0.39
C ASP A 51 5.08 -13.67 -1.05
N GLN A 52 5.83 -12.98 -1.91
CA GLN A 52 7.04 -13.52 -2.54
C GLN A 52 8.27 -13.53 -1.61
N GLY A 53 8.21 -12.77 -0.51
CA GLY A 53 9.26 -12.69 0.51
C GLY A 53 9.22 -13.83 1.53
N GLU A 54 8.18 -14.67 1.55
CA GLU A 54 8.20 -15.92 2.31
C GLU A 54 9.14 -16.92 1.60
N PRO A 55 10.30 -17.28 2.17
CA PRO A 55 11.01 -18.46 1.72
C PRO A 55 10.11 -19.64 2.05
N ARG A 56 9.42 -20.14 1.03
CA ARG A 56 8.67 -21.39 1.06
C ARG A 56 9.64 -22.48 1.50
N SER A 57 9.69 -22.71 2.81
CA SER A 57 10.60 -23.64 3.46
C SER A 57 10.38 -25.01 2.82
N ARG A 58 11.38 -25.45 2.05
CA ARG A 58 11.50 -26.81 1.52
C ARG A 58 12.51 -27.56 2.38
#